data_AF-A0A094AH83-F1
#
_entry.id   AF-A0A094AH83-F1
#
_cell.length_a   1.000
_cell.length_b   1.000
_cell.length_c   1.000
_cell.angle_alpha   90.00
_cell.angle_beta   90.00
_cell.angle_gamma   90.00
#
_symmetry.space_group_name_H-M   'P 1'
#
loop_
_entity.id
_entity.type
_entity.pdbx_description
1 polymer ?
#
loop_
_entity_poly.entity_id
_entity_poly.type
_entity_poly.pdbx_seq_one_letter_code
_entity_poly.pdbx_strand_id
1 'polypeptide(L)'
;MAFQVVGGALIVPLYFFCQLRWPAPQAPKRRIPISVSRVLLPSVVLGYVLPGVMAFNSSNRPLIENQLWIGLYQLFPLLIPTARLGLSRILDTVSPPKEYATHNSGSSHLVVLHIFTAFVSAVTRLYVAGGLLGSDDISLWDFFVPNMHASSFEQKVLVFLQFDYAIIMISISLWTWNYSREKSLSANWGLTMVTVILLGPGAVAGLARASCEWKCQGQEQSDGKIGHKVE
;
A
#
# COMPACT_ATOMS: atom_id res chain seq x y z
N MET A 1 -20.36 15.33 -5.11
CA MET A 1 -19.47 15.57 -3.96
C MET A 1 -19.77 14.68 -2.75
N ALA A 2 -21.02 14.48 -2.30
CA ALA A 2 -21.31 13.63 -1.12
C ALA A 2 -20.70 12.21 -1.17
N PHE A 3 -20.62 11.58 -2.35
CA PHE A 3 -20.01 10.26 -2.51
C PHE A 3 -18.46 10.26 -2.37
N GLN A 4 -17.80 11.40 -2.62
CA GLN A 4 -16.37 11.59 -2.36
C GLN A 4 -16.08 11.93 -0.89
N VAL A 5 -17.08 12.41 -0.14
CA VAL A 5 -16.99 12.70 1.29
C VAL A 5 -16.98 11.41 2.13
N VAL A 6 -17.50 10.31 1.59
CA VAL A 6 -17.20 8.94 2.06
C VAL A 6 -15.81 8.54 1.56
N GLY A 7 -14.81 9.36 1.92
CA GLY A 7 -13.43 9.26 1.46
C GLY A 7 -12.65 8.11 2.11
N GLY A 8 -11.35 8.09 1.85
CA GLY A 8 -10.44 7.11 2.43
C GLY A 8 -10.46 7.14 3.96
N ALA A 9 -10.69 8.30 4.57
CA ALA A 9 -10.78 8.49 6.02
C ALA A 9 -11.92 7.75 6.70
N LEU A 10 -12.96 7.31 5.99
CA LEU A 10 -13.95 6.41 6.58
C LEU A 10 -13.59 4.94 6.27
N ILE A 11 -13.31 4.65 5.00
CA ILE A 11 -13.13 3.28 4.51
C ILE A 11 -11.88 2.64 5.12
N VAL A 12 -10.77 3.37 5.20
CA VAL A 12 -9.47 2.87 5.68
C VAL A 12 -9.51 2.50 7.17
N PRO A 13 -9.93 3.37 8.10
CA PRO A 13 -10.06 2.96 9.51
C PRO A 13 -11.05 1.82 9.70
N LEU A 14 -12.19 1.80 8.99
CA LEU A 14 -13.12 0.68 9.07
C LEU A 14 -12.48 -0.63 8.59
N TYR A 15 -11.74 -0.59 7.49
CA TYR A 15 -10.99 -1.75 6.99
C TYR A 15 -9.99 -2.28 8.03
N PHE A 16 -9.19 -1.39 8.63
CA PHE A 16 -8.22 -1.79 9.65
C PHE A 16 -8.87 -2.25 10.95
N PHE A 17 -9.95 -1.59 11.37
CA PHE A 17 -10.72 -1.99 12.53
C PHE A 17 -11.29 -3.41 12.33
N CYS A 18 -11.89 -3.69 11.17
CA CYS A 18 -12.36 -5.02 10.83
C CYS A 18 -11.22 -6.05 10.82
N GLN A 19 -10.05 -5.67 10.27
CA GLN A 19 -8.88 -6.55 10.25
C GLN A 19 -8.32 -6.87 11.64
N LEU A 20 -8.35 -5.91 12.57
CA LEU A 20 -7.95 -6.11 13.97
C LEU A 20 -8.99 -6.91 14.76
N ARG A 21 -10.29 -6.67 14.52
CA ARG A 21 -11.36 -7.30 15.30
C ARG A 21 -11.67 -8.72 14.85
N TRP A 22 -11.60 -8.95 13.55
CA TRP A 22 -11.76 -10.25 12.92
C TRP A 22 -10.45 -10.61 12.23
N PRO A 23 -9.39 -10.92 13.01
CA PRO A 23 -8.20 -11.49 12.42
C PRO A 23 -8.66 -12.73 11.66
N ALA A 24 -8.40 -12.78 10.36
CA ALA A 24 -8.76 -13.93 9.55
C ALA A 24 -8.26 -15.17 10.28
N PRO A 25 -9.15 -16.14 10.63
CA PRO A 25 -8.80 -17.28 11.47
C PRO A 25 -7.57 -17.91 10.85
N GLN A 26 -6.42 -17.87 11.57
CA GLN A 26 -5.06 -18.11 11.05
C GLN A 26 -5.11 -18.93 9.77
N ALA A 27 -5.28 -18.24 8.64
CA ALA A 27 -5.78 -18.93 7.45
C ALA A 27 -4.74 -20.00 7.14
N PRO A 28 -5.13 -21.30 7.11
CA PRO A 28 -4.20 -22.41 7.13
C PRO A 28 -3.15 -22.11 6.06
N LYS A 29 -1.92 -21.84 6.51
CA LYS A 29 -0.74 -21.47 5.70
C LYS A 29 -1.12 -21.09 4.27
N ARG A 30 -1.68 -19.88 4.10
CA ARG A 30 -2.40 -19.48 2.89
C ARG A 30 -1.54 -19.72 1.65
N ARG A 31 -1.80 -20.82 0.94
CA ARG A 31 -1.05 -21.19 -0.27
C ARG A 31 -1.53 -20.28 -1.41
N ILE A 32 -0.83 -19.17 -1.61
CA ILE A 32 -1.03 -18.36 -2.82
C ILE A 32 -0.34 -19.10 -3.96
N PRO A 33 -1.05 -19.44 -5.05
CA PRO A 33 -0.42 -20.04 -6.22
C PRO A 33 0.70 -19.12 -6.73
N ILE A 34 1.83 -19.71 -7.09
CA ILE A 34 3.01 -18.95 -7.52
C ILE A 34 2.74 -18.15 -8.80
N SER A 35 1.89 -18.68 -9.68
CA SER A 35 1.41 -17.95 -10.85
C SER A 35 0.74 -16.63 -10.44
N VAL A 36 -0.07 -16.64 -9.38
CA VAL A 36 -0.76 -15.45 -8.85
C VAL A 36 0.22 -14.47 -8.19
N SER A 37 1.19 -14.96 -7.40
CA SER A 37 2.14 -14.05 -6.71
C SER A 37 3.11 -13.38 -7.68
N ARG A 38 3.54 -14.06 -8.74
CA ARG A 38 4.42 -13.50 -9.79
C ARG A 38 3.76 -12.37 -10.58
N VAL A 39 2.46 -12.49 -10.87
CA VAL A 39 1.75 -11.47 -11.65
C VAL A 39 1.23 -10.31 -10.79
N LEU A 40 1.28 -10.43 -9.46
CA LEU A 40 0.70 -9.42 -8.57
C LEU A 40 1.43 -8.08 -8.68
N LEU A 41 2.77 -8.08 -8.67
CA LEU A 41 3.57 -6.88 -8.85
C LEU A 41 3.31 -6.17 -10.20
N PRO A 42 3.42 -6.83 -11.37
CA PRO A 42 3.13 -6.17 -12.64
C PRO A 42 1.67 -5.71 -12.73
N SER A 43 0.72 -6.41 -12.09
CA SER A 43 -0.68 -5.96 -12.02
C SER A 43 -0.84 -4.67 -11.21
N VAL A 44 -0.12 -4.51 -10.11
CA VAL A 44 -0.09 -3.25 -9.35
C VAL A 44 0.58 -2.14 -10.16
N VAL A 45 1.65 -2.45 -10.88
CA VAL A 45 2.32 -1.46 -11.75
C VAL A 45 1.37 -0.99 -12.85
N LEU A 46 0.72 -1.90 -13.58
CA LEU A 46 -0.18 -1.56 -14.68
C LEU A 46 -1.51 -0.96 -14.22
N GLY A 47 -2.07 -1.48 -13.12
CA GLY A 47 -3.40 -1.10 -12.65
C GLY A 47 -3.43 0.10 -11.71
N TYR A 48 -2.29 0.50 -11.13
CA TYR A 48 -2.22 1.58 -10.15
C TYR A 48 -1.08 2.56 -10.41
N VAL A 49 0.17 2.08 -10.47
CA VAL A 49 1.34 2.98 -10.56
C VAL A 49 1.34 3.75 -11.89
N LEU A 50 1.16 3.05 -13.01
CA LEU A 50 1.19 3.66 -14.34
C LEU A 50 0.04 4.66 -14.53
N PRO A 51 -1.25 4.32 -14.26
CA PRO A 51 -2.32 5.31 -14.31
C PRO A 51 -2.09 6.48 -13.37
N GLY A 52 -1.57 6.24 -12.16
CA GLY A 52 -1.26 7.29 -11.20
C GLY A 52 -0.21 8.27 -11.72
N VAL A 53 0.95 7.77 -12.17
CA VAL A 53 2.00 8.62 -12.76
C VAL A 53 1.46 9.41 -13.95
N MET A 54 0.66 8.79 -14.81
CA MET A 54 0.06 9.49 -15.96
C MET A 54 -0.96 10.56 -15.55
N ALA A 55 -1.76 10.31 -14.51
CA ALA A 55 -2.75 11.26 -13.99
C ALA A 55 -2.11 12.48 -13.31
N PHE A 56 -0.93 12.32 -12.72
CA PHE A 56 -0.24 13.42 -12.01
C PHE A 56 0.87 14.09 -12.82
N ASN A 57 1.27 13.53 -13.97
CA ASN A 57 2.21 14.15 -14.90
C ASN A 57 1.48 15.06 -15.92
N SER A 58 0.84 16.12 -15.41
CA SER A 58 -0.07 16.99 -16.18
C SER A 58 0.62 18.16 -16.89
N SER A 59 1.91 18.42 -16.66
CA SER A 59 2.54 19.72 -16.98
C SER A 59 2.44 20.17 -18.44
N ASN A 60 2.22 19.25 -19.40
CA ASN A 60 2.15 19.56 -20.83
C ASN A 60 0.98 18.87 -21.57
N ARG A 61 -0.03 18.35 -20.86
CA ARG A 61 -1.12 17.58 -21.49
C ARG A 61 -2.39 18.40 -21.68
N PRO A 62 -3.14 18.21 -22.78
CA PRO A 62 -4.46 18.82 -22.92
C PRO A 62 -5.41 18.32 -21.83
N LEU A 63 -6.33 19.19 -21.40
CA LEU A 63 -7.25 18.93 -20.27
C LEU A 63 -8.01 17.60 -20.41
N ILE A 64 -8.47 17.28 -21.62
CA ILE A 64 -9.21 16.04 -21.90
C ILE A 64 -8.38 14.79 -21.65
N GLU A 65 -7.10 14.81 -22.00
CA GLU A 65 -6.20 13.70 -21.77
C GLU A 65 -5.91 13.53 -20.28
N ASN A 66 -5.72 14.63 -19.54
CA ASN A 66 -5.52 14.59 -18.10
C ASN A 66 -6.75 14.01 -17.37
N GLN A 67 -7.96 14.44 -17.76
CA GLN A 67 -9.21 13.90 -17.21
C GLN A 67 -9.38 12.41 -17.50
N LEU A 68 -8.98 11.93 -18.68
CA LEU A 68 -8.98 10.50 -19.01
C LEU A 68 -8.07 9.72 -18.06
N TRP A 69 -6.85 10.19 -17.83
CA TRP A 69 -5.91 9.51 -16.92
C TRP A 69 -6.39 9.51 -15.47
N ILE A 70 -6.98 10.61 -15.00
CA ILE A 70 -7.62 10.68 -13.68
C ILE A 70 -8.77 9.67 -13.60
N GLY A 71 -9.61 9.58 -14.64
CA GLY A 71 -10.70 8.61 -14.72
C GLY A 71 -10.21 7.17 -14.68
N LEU A 72 -9.16 6.84 -15.46
CA LEU A 72 -8.53 5.52 -15.44
C LEU A 72 -7.93 5.20 -14.06
N TYR A 73 -7.30 6.18 -13.41
CA TYR A 73 -6.77 6.01 -12.07
C TYR A 73 -7.87 5.67 -11.07
N GLN A 74 -9.05 6.30 -11.14
CA GLN A 74 -10.18 5.97 -10.27
C GLN A 74 -10.68 4.51 -10.43
N LEU A 75 -10.43 3.88 -11.58
CA LEU A 75 -10.78 2.48 -11.84
C LEU A 75 -9.73 1.47 -11.31
N PHE A 76 -8.68 1.92 -10.61
CA PHE A 76 -7.63 1.04 -10.08
C PHE A 76 -8.16 -0.20 -9.31
N PRO A 77 -9.26 -0.15 -8.52
CA PRO A 77 -9.76 -1.33 -7.80
C PRO A 77 -10.25 -2.43 -8.74
N LEU A 78 -10.63 -2.07 -9.98
CA LEU A 78 -11.05 -3.00 -11.03
C LEU A 78 -9.89 -3.37 -11.96
N LEU A 79 -8.98 -2.42 -12.22
CA LEU A 79 -7.83 -2.64 -13.10
C LEU A 79 -6.85 -3.66 -12.52
N ILE A 80 -6.55 -3.59 -11.21
CA ILE A 80 -5.59 -4.53 -10.59
C ILE A 80 -6.07 -5.99 -10.69
N PRO A 81 -7.32 -6.36 -10.28
CA PRO A 81 -7.81 -7.73 -10.44
C PRO A 81 -7.88 -8.18 -11.89
N THR A 82 -8.29 -7.28 -12.80
CA THR A 82 -8.40 -7.59 -14.24
C THR A 82 -7.03 -7.85 -14.85
N ALA A 83 -6.06 -6.98 -14.60
CA ALA A 83 -4.67 -7.15 -15.03
C ALA A 83 -4.08 -8.45 -14.47
N ARG A 84 -4.35 -8.76 -13.19
CA ARG A 84 -3.91 -9.99 -12.55
C ARG A 84 -4.46 -11.22 -13.26
N LEU A 85 -5.76 -11.25 -13.56
CA LEU A 85 -6.40 -12.36 -14.26
C LEU A 85 -5.89 -12.50 -15.71
N GLY A 86 -5.66 -11.39 -16.40
CA GLY A 86 -5.11 -11.39 -17.75
C GLY A 86 -3.68 -11.91 -17.77
N LEU A 87 -2.81 -11.35 -16.93
CA LEU A 87 -1.40 -11.74 -16.83
C LEU A 87 -1.23 -13.18 -16.34
N SER A 88 -2.07 -13.65 -15.41
CA SER A 88 -2.00 -15.06 -14.97
C SER A 88 -2.28 -16.01 -16.12
N ARG A 89 -3.31 -15.73 -16.94
CA ARG A 89 -3.64 -16.58 -18.11
C ARG A 89 -2.51 -16.60 -19.15
N ILE A 90 -1.88 -15.46 -19.41
CA ILE A 90 -0.73 -15.36 -20.31
C ILE A 90 0.44 -16.18 -19.75
N LEU A 91 0.74 -16.00 -18.46
CA LEU A 91 1.83 -16.72 -17.79
C LEU A 91 1.61 -18.23 -17.79
N ASP A 92 0.38 -18.69 -17.51
CA ASP A 92 0.02 -20.11 -17.53
C ASP A 92 0.18 -20.72 -18.93
N THR A 93 0.02 -19.91 -19.99
CA THR A 93 0.24 -20.35 -21.39
C THR A 93 1.73 -20.48 -21.72
N VAL A 94 2.56 -19.54 -21.27
CA VAL A 94 4.00 -19.48 -21.58
C VAL A 94 4.82 -20.40 -20.66
N SER A 95 4.38 -20.57 -19.43
CA SER A 95 5.07 -21.32 -18.39
C SER A 95 4.04 -22.08 -17.56
N PRO A 96 3.54 -23.21 -18.07
CA PRO A 96 2.57 -24.03 -17.35
C PRO A 96 3.14 -24.34 -15.97
N PRO A 97 2.31 -24.30 -14.91
CA PRO A 97 2.76 -24.44 -13.55
C PRO A 97 3.48 -25.79 -13.39
N LYS A 98 4.81 -25.75 -13.30
CA LYS A 98 5.58 -26.86 -12.75
C LYS A 98 5.12 -26.99 -11.30
N GLU A 99 4.44 -28.10 -11.02
CA GLU A 99 4.11 -28.68 -9.71
C GLU A 99 4.22 -27.72 -8.52
N TYR A 100 3.07 -27.41 -7.86
CA TYR A 100 2.92 -26.53 -6.70
C TYR A 100 4.24 -26.26 -5.97
N ALA A 101 5.00 -25.23 -6.38
CA ALA A 101 6.33 -25.12 -5.84
C ALA A 101 6.23 -24.92 -4.32
N THR A 102 7.21 -25.51 -3.65
CA THR A 102 7.24 -25.63 -2.20
C THR A 102 6.88 -24.30 -1.53
N HIS A 103 6.14 -24.40 -0.43
CA HIS A 103 5.50 -23.33 0.33
C HIS A 103 6.33 -22.03 0.46
N ASN A 104 7.65 -22.16 0.51
CA ASN A 104 8.61 -21.07 0.70
C ASN A 104 8.77 -20.12 -0.51
N SER A 105 8.42 -20.53 -1.72
CA SER A 105 8.64 -19.70 -2.92
C SER A 105 7.56 -18.65 -3.16
N GLY A 106 6.33 -18.89 -2.68
CA GLY A 106 5.22 -17.95 -2.82
C GLY A 106 5.37 -16.69 -1.96
N SER A 107 6.01 -16.82 -0.80
CA SER A 107 6.16 -15.74 0.17
C SER A 107 7.23 -14.72 -0.22
N SER A 108 8.27 -15.11 -0.97
CA SER A 108 9.32 -14.16 -1.40
C SER A 108 8.77 -13.09 -2.34
N HIS A 109 7.88 -13.46 -3.26
CA HIS A 109 7.20 -12.50 -4.15
C HIS A 109 6.32 -11.51 -3.40
N LEU A 110 5.67 -11.93 -2.30
CA LEU A 110 4.87 -11.04 -1.45
C LEU A 110 5.77 -10.07 -0.67
N VAL A 111 6.90 -10.54 -0.14
CA VAL A 111 7.90 -9.66 0.50
C VAL A 111 8.37 -8.59 -0.49
N VAL A 112 8.75 -9.01 -1.71
CA VAL A 112 9.17 -8.08 -2.77
C VAL A 112 8.06 -7.08 -3.10
N LEU A 113 6.81 -7.53 -3.21
CA LEU A 113 5.67 -6.64 -3.44
C LEU A 113 5.51 -5.61 -2.31
N HIS A 114 5.54 -6.05 -1.05
CA HIS A 114 5.40 -5.17 0.10
C HIS A 114 6.53 -4.14 0.17
N ILE A 115 7.78 -4.56 -0.06
CA ILE A 115 8.94 -3.67 -0.17
C ILE A 115 8.76 -2.67 -1.32
N PHE A 116 8.33 -3.14 -2.49
CA PHE A 116 8.07 -2.27 -3.64
C PHE A 116 6.99 -1.23 -3.33
N THR A 117 5.86 -1.63 -2.74
CA THR A 117 4.81 -0.69 -2.34
C THR A 117 5.31 0.31 -1.30
N ALA A 118 6.17 -0.15 -0.37
CA ALA A 118 6.74 0.74 0.62
C ALA A 118 7.69 1.76 0.00
N PHE A 119 8.53 1.31 -0.93
CA PHE A 119 9.46 2.15 -1.67
C PHE A 119 8.72 3.20 -2.50
N VAL A 120 7.73 2.81 -3.31
CA VAL A 120 6.93 3.76 -4.12
C VAL A 120 6.24 4.78 -3.23
N SER A 121 5.66 4.36 -2.11
CA SER A 121 5.03 5.28 -1.15
C SER A 121 6.03 6.27 -0.54
N ALA A 122 7.21 5.79 -0.13
CA ALA A 122 8.25 6.64 0.46
C ALA A 122 8.82 7.64 -0.56
N VAL A 123 9.12 7.19 -1.77
CA VAL A 123 9.61 8.05 -2.85
C VAL A 123 8.57 9.12 -3.19
N THR A 124 7.29 8.74 -3.33
CA THR A 124 6.22 9.71 -3.58
C THR A 124 6.11 10.73 -2.46
N ARG A 125 6.21 10.29 -1.20
CA ARG A 125 6.16 11.17 -0.04
C ARG A 125 7.33 12.16 0.00
N LEU A 126 8.54 11.68 -0.26
CA LEU A 126 9.75 12.50 -0.29
C LEU A 126 9.76 13.46 -1.48
N TYR A 127 9.26 13.02 -2.64
CA TYR A 127 9.10 13.88 -3.81
C TYR A 127 8.16 15.04 -3.53
N VAL A 128 6.97 14.78 -2.95
CA VAL A 128 6.03 15.84 -2.56
C VAL A 128 6.64 16.77 -1.51
N ALA A 129 7.31 16.21 -0.48
CA ALA A 129 7.95 17.02 0.55
C ALA A 129 9.06 17.91 -0.02
N GLY A 130 9.91 17.36 -0.90
CA GLY A 130 10.99 18.10 -1.56
C GLY A 130 10.46 19.20 -2.48
N GLY A 131 9.40 18.92 -3.24
CA GLY A 131 8.74 19.92 -4.07
C GLY A 131 8.14 21.08 -3.26
N LEU A 132 7.55 20.78 -2.10
CA LEU A 132 7.04 21.81 -1.19
C LEU A 132 8.15 22.62 -0.52
N LEU A 133 9.25 21.97 -0.11
CA LEU A 133 10.41 22.67 0.48
C LEU A 133 11.11 23.61 -0.51
N GLY A 134 11.02 23.34 -1.81
CA GLY A 134 11.55 24.20 -2.85
C GLY A 134 10.58 25.28 -3.35
N SER A 135 9.36 25.34 -2.81
CA SER A 135 8.35 26.33 -3.19
C SER A 135 8.33 27.49 -2.18
N ASP A 136 8.41 28.73 -2.66
CA ASP A 136 8.30 29.92 -1.81
C ASP A 136 6.84 30.23 -1.42
N ASP A 137 5.87 29.70 -2.18
CA ASP A 137 4.45 30.04 -2.04
C ASP A 137 3.69 29.17 -1.04
N ILE A 138 4.15 27.93 -0.80
CA ILE A 138 3.41 26.93 -0.01
C ILE A 138 4.35 26.31 1.03
N SER A 139 4.07 26.56 2.31
CA SER A 139 4.82 25.91 3.38
C SER A 139 4.39 24.45 3.58
N LEU A 140 5.29 23.60 4.08
CA LEU A 140 4.93 22.24 4.51
C LEU A 140 3.80 22.25 5.54
N TRP A 141 3.77 23.26 6.41
CA TRP A 141 2.73 23.38 7.43
C TRP A 141 1.35 23.57 6.80
N ASP A 142 1.24 24.48 5.82
CA ASP A 142 -0.02 24.77 5.14
C ASP A 142 -0.53 23.58 4.33
N PHE A 143 0.37 22.66 3.92
CA PHE A 143 -0.01 21.43 3.23
C PHE A 143 -0.53 20.35 4.18
N PHE A 144 -0.02 20.24 5.41
CA PHE A 144 -0.43 19.17 6.35
C PHE A 144 -1.46 19.60 7.39
N VAL A 145 -1.54 20.88 7.71
CA VAL A 145 -2.39 21.40 8.79
C VAL A 145 -3.59 22.14 8.20
N PRO A 146 -4.82 21.68 8.50
CA PRO A 146 -6.01 22.28 7.93
C PRO A 146 -6.25 23.70 8.43
N ASN A 147 -6.36 24.65 7.49
CA ASN A 147 -6.79 26.00 7.77
C ASN A 147 -8.32 26.10 7.78
N MET A 148 -8.90 26.20 8.97
CA MET A 148 -10.37 26.27 9.16
C MET A 148 -11.03 27.52 8.56
N HIS A 149 -10.24 28.53 8.16
CA HIS A 149 -10.74 29.80 7.62
C HIS A 149 -10.79 29.81 6.08
N ALA A 150 -10.88 28.63 5.44
CA ALA A 150 -10.97 28.49 3.99
C ALA A 150 -12.17 29.23 3.40
N SER A 151 -11.91 30.26 2.58
CA SER A 151 -12.94 31.10 1.96
C SER A 151 -13.32 30.62 0.57
N SER A 152 -12.34 30.14 -0.21
CA SER A 152 -12.57 29.64 -1.57
C SER A 152 -12.97 28.15 -1.61
N PHE A 153 -13.58 27.72 -2.71
CA PHE A 153 -13.93 26.32 -2.92
C PHE A 153 -12.69 25.41 -2.94
N GLU A 154 -11.62 25.83 -3.61
CA GLU A 154 -10.35 25.10 -3.71
C GLU A 154 -9.71 24.88 -2.34
N GLN A 155 -9.70 25.93 -1.50
CA GLN A 155 -9.21 25.83 -0.13
C GLN A 155 -10.04 24.85 0.70
N LYS A 156 -11.37 24.83 0.53
CA LYS A 156 -12.24 23.85 1.22
C LYS A 156 -11.96 22.43 0.78
N VAL A 157 -11.68 22.20 -0.51
CA VAL A 157 -11.27 20.88 -1.03
C VAL A 157 -9.92 20.47 -0.44
N LEU A 158 -8.96 21.39 -0.35
CA LEU A 158 -7.67 21.14 0.29
C LEU A 158 -7.82 20.76 1.76
N VAL A 159 -8.60 21.54 2.53
CA VAL A 159 -8.88 21.25 3.95
C VAL A 159 -9.52 19.87 4.12
N PHE A 160 -10.45 19.52 3.24
CA PHE A 160 -11.04 18.18 3.23
C PHE A 160 -9.98 17.08 3.00
N LEU A 161 -9.09 17.25 2.01
CA LEU A 161 -8.01 16.29 1.73
C LEU A 161 -7.01 16.19 2.89
N GLN A 162 -6.76 17.28 3.60
CA GLN A 162 -5.89 17.30 4.78
C GLN A 162 -6.47 16.49 5.93
N PHE A 163 -7.77 16.64 6.20
CA PHE A 163 -8.46 15.78 7.17
C PHE A 163 -8.47 14.32 6.73
N ASP A 164 -8.74 14.07 5.44
CA ASP A 164 -8.75 12.72 4.87
C ASP A 164 -7.39 12.02 5.11
N TYR A 165 -6.31 12.72 4.75
CA TYR A 165 -4.95 12.27 4.95
C TYR A 165 -4.58 12.08 6.43
N ALA A 166 -4.93 13.02 7.31
CA ALA A 166 -4.63 12.94 8.74
C ALA A 166 -5.31 11.72 9.40
N ILE A 167 -6.57 11.46 9.05
CA ILE A 167 -7.31 10.30 9.57
C ILE A 167 -6.69 9.00 9.05
N ILE A 168 -6.32 8.94 7.76
CA ILE A 168 -5.62 7.78 7.18
C ILE A 168 -4.28 7.53 7.89
N MET A 169 -3.51 8.59 8.14
CA MET A 169 -2.23 8.53 8.86
C MET A 169 -2.39 7.96 10.27
N ILE A 170 -3.36 8.46 11.04
CA ILE A 170 -3.64 7.97 12.40
C ILE A 170 -4.08 6.51 12.35
N SER A 171 -4.97 6.17 11.41
CA SER A 171 -5.50 4.82 11.25
C SER A 171 -4.40 3.81 10.92
N ILE A 172 -3.52 4.15 9.98
CA ILE A 172 -2.40 3.29 9.58
C ILE A 172 -1.35 3.17 10.70
N SER A 173 -1.08 4.26 11.43
CA SER A 173 -0.18 4.21 12.59
C SER A 173 -0.72 3.29 13.67
N LEU A 174 -2.00 3.43 14.05
CA LEU A 174 -2.66 2.58 15.05
C LEU A 174 -2.67 1.12 14.60
N TRP A 175 -3.02 0.88 13.33
CA TRP A 175 -3.01 -0.46 12.77
C TRP A 175 -1.61 -1.07 12.79
N THR A 176 -0.60 -0.35 12.30
CA THR A 176 0.78 -0.85 12.22
C THR A 176 1.37 -1.11 13.59
N TRP A 177 1.10 -0.24 14.57
CA TRP A 177 1.54 -0.42 15.94
C TRP A 177 0.92 -1.68 16.57
N ASN A 178 -0.40 -1.85 16.48
CA ASN A 178 -1.07 -3.05 16.98
C ASN A 178 -0.59 -4.33 16.25
N TYR A 179 -0.52 -4.27 14.93
CA TYR A 179 -0.04 -5.38 14.10
C TYR A 179 1.39 -5.79 14.46
N SER A 180 2.28 -4.83 14.69
CA SER A 180 3.68 -5.08 15.09
C SER A 180 3.76 -5.69 16.50
N ARG A 181 2.93 -5.23 17.44
CA ARG A 181 2.84 -5.81 18.79
C ARG A 181 2.39 -7.27 18.75
N GLU A 182 1.32 -7.57 18.02
CA GLU A 182 0.78 -8.93 17.88
C GLU A 182 1.79 -9.89 17.25
N LYS A 183 2.62 -9.42 16.33
CA LYS A 183 3.67 -10.23 15.67
C LYS A 183 5.00 -10.26 16.43
N SER A 184 5.03 -9.72 17.65
CA SER A 184 6.23 -9.59 18.49
C SER A 184 7.39 -8.96 17.71
N LEU A 185 7.09 -7.90 16.97
CA LEU A 185 8.08 -6.98 16.42
C LEU A 185 8.29 -5.85 17.44
N SER A 186 9.47 -5.21 17.45
CA SER A 186 9.72 -4.05 18.31
C SER A 186 8.75 -2.93 17.93
N ALA A 187 7.77 -2.66 18.79
CA ALA A 187 6.63 -1.80 18.48
C ALA A 187 6.59 -0.60 19.43
N ASN A 188 7.46 0.37 19.19
CA ASN A 188 7.40 1.67 19.84
C ASN A 188 6.42 2.59 19.09
N TRP A 189 5.38 3.06 19.79
CA TRP A 189 4.37 3.95 19.23
C TRP A 189 4.95 5.25 18.68
N GLY A 190 5.84 5.89 19.43
CA GLY A 190 6.50 7.14 19.03
C GLY A 190 7.33 6.96 17.76
N LEU A 191 8.12 5.87 17.69
CA LEU A 191 8.90 5.55 16.49
C LEU A 191 8.00 5.27 15.27
N THR A 192 6.89 4.56 15.48
CA THR A 192 5.91 4.29 14.41
C THR A 192 5.35 5.60 13.86
N MET A 193 4.91 6.50 14.73
CA MET A 193 4.37 7.81 14.35
C MET A 193 5.40 8.68 13.60
N VAL A 194 6.62 8.77 14.12
CA VAL A 194 7.71 9.52 13.44
C VAL A 194 7.97 8.93 12.05
N THR A 195 8.03 7.61 11.93
CA THR A 195 8.27 6.95 10.65
C THR A 195 7.12 7.18 9.67
N VAL A 196 5.86 7.16 10.14
CA VAL A 196 4.68 7.44 9.31
C VAL A 196 4.68 8.89 8.82
N ILE A 197 5.07 9.85 9.66
CA ILE A 197 5.18 11.28 9.27
C ILE A 197 6.26 11.48 8.19
N LEU A 198 7.43 10.86 8.38
CA LEU A 198 8.60 11.02 7.51
C LEU A 198 8.47 10.26 6.18
N LEU A 199 8.16 8.96 6.24
CA LEU A 199 8.11 8.07 5.07
C LEU A 199 6.71 7.96 4.45
N GLY A 200 5.69 8.39 5.17
CA GLY A 200 4.30 8.22 4.77
C GLY A 200 3.71 6.90 5.27
N PRO A 201 2.37 6.80 5.30
CA PRO A 201 1.69 5.70 5.95
C PRO A 201 1.77 4.41 5.12
N GLY A 202 1.73 4.52 3.78
CA GLY A 202 1.89 3.37 2.89
C GLY A 202 3.26 2.69 3.02
N ALA A 203 4.32 3.48 3.21
CA ALA A 203 5.68 2.99 3.43
C ALA A 203 5.77 2.13 4.69
N VAL A 204 5.24 2.65 5.79
CA VAL A 204 5.26 1.97 7.09
C VAL A 204 4.40 0.71 7.09
N ALA A 205 3.20 0.77 6.51
CA ALA A 205 2.35 -0.40 6.38
C ALA A 205 2.99 -1.52 5.54
N GLY A 206 3.60 -1.15 4.40
CA GLY A 206 4.32 -2.08 3.52
C GLY A 206 5.52 -2.72 4.23
N LEU A 207 6.34 -1.95 4.93
CA LEU A 207 7.48 -2.47 5.70
C LEU A 207 7.03 -3.41 6.82
N ALA A 208 6.01 -3.04 7.60
CA ALA A 208 5.50 -3.90 8.67
C ALA A 208 5.01 -5.25 8.14
N ARG A 209 4.34 -5.26 6.98
CA ARG A 209 3.96 -6.49 6.29
C ARG A 209 5.16 -7.28 5.79
N ALA A 210 6.13 -6.63 5.15
CA ALA A 210 7.35 -7.28 4.67
C ALA A 210 8.14 -7.94 5.81
N SER A 211 8.33 -7.24 6.93
CA SER A 211 9.01 -7.77 8.11
C SER A 211 8.30 -8.98 8.72
N CYS A 212 6.96 -8.96 8.75
CA CYS A 212 6.18 -10.10 9.21
C CYS A 212 6.36 -11.32 8.29
N GLU A 213 6.25 -11.13 6.98
CA GLU A 213 6.42 -12.21 6.00
C GLU A 213 7.83 -12.82 6.07
N TRP A 214 8.87 -11.97 6.21
CA TRP A 214 10.25 -12.43 6.41
C TRP A 214 10.40 -13.26 7.69
N LYS A 215 9.84 -12.80 8.81
CA LYS A 215 9.90 -13.54 10.08
C LYS A 215 9.21 -14.90 9.98
N CYS A 216 8.06 -14.96 9.31
CA CYS A 216 7.36 -16.21 9.05
C CYS A 216 8.21 -17.19 8.21
N GLN A 217 8.90 -16.70 7.17
CA GLN A 217 9.82 -17.54 6.38
C GLN A 217 10.96 -18.14 7.21
N GLY A 218 11.53 -17.36 8.13
CA GLY A 218 12.61 -17.82 9.01
C GLY A 218 12.18 -18.93 9.97
N GLN A 219 10.97 -18.83 10.53
CA GLN A 219 10.42 -19.86 11.43
C GLN A 219 10.21 -21.19 10.71
N GLU A 220 9.67 -21.16 9.49
CA GLU A 220 9.43 -22.39 8.71
C GLU A 220 10.71 -23.12 8.32
N GLN A 221 11.79 -22.39 8.03
CA GLN A 221 13.09 -23.00 7.76
C GLN A 221 13.70 -23.66 9.01
N SER A 222 13.41 -23.13 10.21
CA SER A 222 13.85 -23.73 11.46
C SER A 222 13.09 -25.03 11.75
N ASP A 223 11.77 -25.01 11.64
CA ASP A 223 10.92 -26.19 11.92
C ASP A 223 11.20 -27.33 10.94
N GLY A 224 11.41 -27.02 9.65
CA GLY A 224 11.73 -28.02 8.63
C GLY A 224 13.07 -28.73 8.84
N LYS A 225 14.04 -28.10 9.51
CA LYS A 225 15.34 -28.73 9.83
C LYS A 225 15.26 -29.70 11.01
N ILE A 226 14.32 -29.51 11.94
CA ILE A 226 14.15 -30.38 13.11
C ILE A 226 13.49 -31.70 12.71
N GLY A 227 12.59 -31.70 11.73
CA GLY A 227 11.90 -32.90 11.25
C GLY A 227 12.76 -33.89 10.46
N HIS A 228 13.97 -33.51 10.02
CA HIS A 228 14.81 -34.34 9.14
C HIS A 228 15.93 -35.11 9.87
N LYS A 229 16.02 -35.02 11.20
CA LYS A 229 17.09 -35.63 12.02
C LYS A 229 16.67 -36.89 12.80
N VAL A 230 15.59 -37.55 12.39
CA VAL A 230 15.10 -38.78 13.03
C VAL A 230 15.20 -39.93 12.03
N GLU A 231 16.43 -40.32 11.68
CA GLU A 231 16.78 -41.64 11.11
C GLU A 231 18.18 -42.05 11.58
#